data_AF-A0A8T3NSA2-F1
#
_entry.id   AF-A0A8T3NSA2-F1
#
_cell.length_a   1.000
_cell.length_b   1.000
_cell.length_c   1.000
_cell.angle_alpha   90.00
_cell.angle_beta   90.00
_cell.angle_gamma   90.00
#
_symmetry.space_group_name_H-M   'P 1'
#
loop_
_entity.id
_entity.type
_entity.pdbx_description
1 polymer ?
#
loop_
_entity_poly.entity_id
_entity_poly.type
_entity_poly.pdbx_seq_one_letter_code
_entity_poly.pdbx_strand_id
1 'polypeptide(L)'
;MPTITANGIAIAYQTEGAGPPLVMLHGATSTAREDWAHQRPLFRRAFRLYLVDARGHGGTRWDAADGFTKEMMVADLLGFVDALGLETFHLAGFSMGAMTALTFAMRHAERLRTAVICGIDIQREPRSRVAARLMDPVRIERDEPAWAAQLERRHGAVQGAGAWKRLLPAIAADVASQALPTAAELRQARVPSLLVYGDRDIFVPVDHAAALHRQLPDARLLVAPDCPHQVMVSQPALFNQACGTFYRSTEAIARQRSTPRPAPSPTSAPTNGAAVLDPAASDTSANDELDPAWRDAWG
;
A
#
# COMPACT_ATOMS: atom_id res chain seq x y z
N MET A 1 10.93 -17.67 -7.95
CA MET A 1 10.05 -16.51 -8.26
C MET A 1 10.80 -15.62 -9.22
N PRO A 2 10.13 -14.96 -10.18
CA PRO A 2 10.79 -13.95 -11.01
C PRO A 2 11.26 -12.78 -10.14
N THR A 3 12.34 -12.14 -10.56
CA THR A 3 12.91 -10.95 -9.94
C THR A 3 13.05 -9.86 -10.98
N ILE A 4 13.00 -8.59 -10.56
CA ILE A 4 13.37 -7.43 -11.37
C ILE A 4 14.45 -6.62 -10.67
N THR A 5 15.44 -6.14 -11.43
CA THR A 5 16.47 -5.26 -10.88
C THR A 5 15.94 -3.84 -10.80
N ALA A 6 15.84 -3.30 -9.59
CA ALA A 6 15.31 -1.97 -9.31
C ALA A 6 15.95 -1.43 -8.02
N ASN A 7 16.21 -0.11 -7.96
CA ASN A 7 16.84 0.54 -6.80
C ASN A 7 18.10 -0.19 -6.28
N GLY A 8 18.91 -0.74 -7.20
CA GLY A 8 20.14 -1.48 -6.85
C GLY A 8 19.93 -2.88 -6.27
N ILE A 9 18.69 -3.39 -6.19
CA ILE A 9 18.38 -4.72 -5.65
C ILE A 9 17.56 -5.58 -6.63
N ALA A 10 17.58 -6.89 -6.45
CA ALA A 10 16.70 -7.82 -7.15
C ALA A 10 15.40 -7.99 -6.35
N ILE A 11 14.33 -7.34 -6.79
CA ILE A 11 13.01 -7.37 -6.15
C ILE A 11 12.23 -8.57 -6.66
N ALA A 12 11.92 -9.50 -5.78
CA ALA A 12 11.08 -10.66 -6.09
C ALA A 12 9.60 -10.26 -6.08
N TYR A 13 8.88 -10.73 -7.09
CA TYR A 13 7.44 -10.47 -7.19
C TYR A 13 6.73 -11.62 -7.90
N GLN A 14 5.41 -11.62 -7.82
CA GLN A 14 4.53 -12.49 -8.61
C GLN A 14 3.50 -11.62 -9.31
N THR A 15 3.00 -12.11 -10.45
CA THR A 15 1.97 -11.40 -11.20
C THR A 15 0.88 -12.34 -11.67
N GLU A 16 -0.36 -11.90 -11.53
CA GLU A 16 -1.57 -12.70 -11.79
C GLU A 16 -2.67 -11.79 -12.37
N GLY A 17 -3.57 -12.36 -13.17
CA GLY A 17 -4.69 -11.61 -13.74
C GLY A 17 -4.31 -10.71 -14.93
N ALA A 18 -5.22 -9.82 -15.28
CA ALA A 18 -5.12 -8.86 -16.38
C ALA A 18 -5.93 -7.59 -16.03
N GLY A 19 -5.70 -6.49 -16.76
CA GLY A 19 -6.34 -5.20 -16.52
C GLY A 19 -5.40 -4.18 -15.88
N PRO A 20 -5.94 -3.11 -15.27
CA PRO A 20 -5.16 -2.07 -14.60
C PRO A 20 -4.19 -2.65 -13.57
N PRO A 21 -2.97 -2.08 -13.44
CA PRO A 21 -1.97 -2.57 -12.50
C PRO A 21 -2.38 -2.28 -11.06
N LEU A 22 -2.37 -3.31 -10.22
CA LEU A 22 -2.53 -3.23 -8.76
C LEU A 22 -1.28 -3.79 -8.08
N VAL A 23 -0.50 -2.92 -7.46
CA VAL A 23 0.68 -3.28 -6.66
C VAL A 23 0.25 -3.55 -5.22
N MET A 24 0.66 -4.69 -4.66
CA MET A 24 0.20 -5.19 -3.38
C MET A 24 1.39 -5.47 -2.45
N LEU A 25 1.43 -4.77 -1.31
CA LEU A 25 2.53 -4.79 -0.33
C LEU A 25 2.10 -5.46 0.97
N HIS A 26 2.91 -6.38 1.47
CA HIS A 26 2.62 -7.20 2.66
C HIS A 26 3.12 -6.57 3.97
N GLY A 27 2.78 -7.21 5.10
CA GLY A 27 3.22 -6.84 6.44
C GLY A 27 4.60 -7.41 6.83
N ALA A 28 5.15 -6.93 7.94
CA ALA A 28 6.53 -7.16 8.38
C ALA A 28 6.95 -8.62 8.65
N THR A 29 6.00 -9.55 8.71
CA THR A 29 6.27 -10.94 9.17
C THR A 29 5.81 -11.98 8.16
N SER A 30 5.55 -11.56 6.93
CA SER A 30 4.90 -12.35 5.89
C SER A 30 5.52 -12.15 4.51
N THR A 31 4.89 -12.69 3.47
CA THR A 31 5.20 -12.44 2.06
C THR A 31 3.96 -11.94 1.34
N ALA A 32 4.12 -11.32 0.16
CA ALA A 32 2.96 -10.82 -0.58
C ALA A 32 1.99 -11.91 -0.99
N ARG A 33 2.51 -13.11 -1.30
CA ARG A 33 1.66 -14.23 -1.69
C ARG A 33 0.77 -14.71 -0.53
N GLU A 34 1.31 -14.71 0.68
CA GLU A 34 0.62 -15.21 1.87
C GLU A 34 -0.39 -14.20 2.41
N ASP A 35 -0.01 -12.95 2.61
CA ASP A 35 -0.92 -11.93 3.16
C ASP A 35 -2.12 -11.65 2.26
N TRP A 36 -1.93 -11.70 0.95
CA TRP A 36 -2.98 -11.41 -0.03
C TRP A 36 -3.69 -12.67 -0.56
N ALA A 37 -3.46 -13.84 0.04
CA ALA A 37 -3.99 -15.12 -0.42
C ALA A 37 -5.52 -15.11 -0.63
N HIS A 38 -6.27 -14.48 0.28
CA HIS A 38 -7.73 -14.44 0.26
C HIS A 38 -8.31 -13.41 -0.73
N GLN A 39 -7.53 -12.39 -1.12
CA GLN A 39 -7.95 -11.34 -2.05
C GLN A 39 -7.70 -11.74 -3.50
N ARG A 40 -6.60 -12.48 -3.75
CA ARG A 40 -6.12 -12.85 -5.09
C ARG A 40 -7.21 -13.43 -6.02
N PRO A 41 -8.05 -14.41 -5.60
CA PRO A 41 -9.03 -15.01 -6.50
C PRO A 41 -10.04 -14.01 -7.08
N LEU A 42 -10.46 -13.03 -6.27
CA LEU A 42 -11.37 -11.97 -6.68
C LEU A 42 -10.62 -10.89 -7.46
N PHE A 43 -9.53 -10.37 -6.90
CA PHE A 43 -8.87 -9.17 -7.42
C PHE A 43 -8.26 -9.40 -8.81
N ARG A 44 -7.76 -10.61 -9.10
CA ARG A 44 -7.18 -10.95 -10.41
C ARG A 44 -8.19 -10.94 -11.57
N ARG A 45 -9.49 -10.87 -11.27
CA ARG A 45 -10.57 -10.73 -12.28
C ARG A 45 -10.66 -9.31 -12.83
N ALA A 46 -10.29 -8.31 -12.04
CA ALA A 46 -10.35 -6.89 -12.40
C ALA A 46 -8.97 -6.28 -12.69
N PHE A 47 -7.93 -6.81 -12.05
CA PHE A 47 -6.60 -6.19 -12.04
C PHE A 47 -5.51 -7.15 -12.51
N ARG A 48 -4.45 -6.56 -13.09
CA ARG A 48 -3.14 -7.19 -13.14
C ARG A 48 -2.46 -6.99 -11.79
N LEU A 49 -2.39 -8.05 -11.00
CA LEU A 49 -1.79 -8.03 -9.67
C LEU A 49 -0.26 -8.06 -9.77
N TYR A 50 0.40 -7.29 -8.91
CA TYR A 50 1.83 -7.35 -8.65
C TYR A 50 2.02 -7.55 -7.14
N LEU A 51 2.27 -8.79 -6.75
CA LEU A 51 2.50 -9.22 -5.37
C LEU A 51 4.00 -9.09 -5.09
N VAL A 52 4.41 -8.06 -4.35
CA VAL A 52 5.83 -7.68 -4.20
C VAL A 52 6.37 -8.06 -2.84
N ASP A 53 7.43 -8.86 -2.80
CA ASP A 53 8.12 -9.16 -1.55
C ASP A 53 9.09 -8.02 -1.21
N ALA A 54 8.92 -7.42 -0.03
CA ALA A 54 9.77 -6.36 0.48
C ALA A 54 11.19 -6.88 0.75
N ARG A 55 12.18 -5.98 0.76
CA ARG A 55 13.57 -6.29 1.18
C ARG A 55 13.59 -7.13 2.47
N GLY A 56 14.35 -8.24 2.45
CA GLY A 56 14.47 -9.17 3.57
C GLY A 56 13.34 -10.19 3.68
N HIS A 57 12.36 -10.14 2.79
CA HIS A 57 11.21 -11.04 2.80
C HIS A 57 11.21 -11.88 1.53
N GLY A 58 10.79 -13.13 1.67
CA GLY A 58 10.64 -14.07 0.55
C GLY A 58 11.87 -14.07 -0.35
N GLY A 59 11.66 -13.74 -1.62
CA GLY A 59 12.72 -13.74 -2.64
C GLY A 59 13.61 -12.49 -2.68
N THR A 60 13.31 -11.42 -1.94
CA THR A 60 14.05 -10.15 -2.02
C THR A 60 15.13 -10.10 -0.94
N ARG A 61 16.40 -10.05 -1.38
CA ARG A 61 17.55 -10.05 -0.46
C ARG A 61 17.62 -8.75 0.35
N TRP A 62 18.17 -8.86 1.56
CA TRP A 62 18.55 -7.75 2.43
C TRP A 62 19.73 -8.21 3.30
N ASP A 63 20.61 -7.27 3.63
CA ASP A 63 21.67 -7.45 4.61
C ASP A 63 21.47 -6.48 5.79
N ALA A 64 21.73 -6.95 7.01
CA ALA A 64 21.60 -6.12 8.21
C ALA A 64 22.57 -4.94 8.20
N ALA A 65 23.72 -5.06 7.52
CA ALA A 65 24.70 -3.98 7.37
C ALA A 65 24.15 -2.78 6.59
N ASP A 66 23.14 -2.98 5.73
CA ASP A 66 22.52 -1.92 4.93
C ASP A 66 21.56 -1.04 5.75
N GLY A 67 21.21 -1.49 6.96
CA GLY A 67 20.12 -0.91 7.75
C GLY A 67 18.74 -1.23 7.18
N PHE A 68 17.70 -0.71 7.83
CA PHE A 68 16.32 -0.88 7.41
C PHE A 68 15.55 0.39 7.72
N THR A 69 14.94 1.02 6.71
CA THR A 69 14.08 2.18 6.91
C THR A 69 12.84 2.13 6.03
N LYS A 70 11.78 2.82 6.49
CA LYS A 70 10.60 3.09 5.67
C LYS A 70 10.95 3.77 4.34
N GLU A 71 11.89 4.71 4.34
CA GLU A 71 12.33 5.44 3.16
C GLU A 71 12.96 4.50 2.12
N MET A 72 13.71 3.49 2.55
CA MET A 72 14.23 2.45 1.65
C MET A 72 13.10 1.68 0.96
N MET A 73 12.04 1.31 1.69
CA MET A 73 10.89 0.60 1.10
C MET A 73 10.13 1.46 0.09
N VAL A 74 10.02 2.78 0.33
CA VAL A 74 9.40 3.71 -0.62
C VAL A 74 10.24 3.84 -1.88
N ALA A 75 11.58 3.91 -1.74
CA ALA A 75 12.50 3.95 -2.87
C ALA A 75 12.47 2.65 -3.69
N ASP A 76 12.36 1.49 -3.04
CA ASP A 76 12.18 0.20 -3.71
C ASP A 76 10.90 0.14 -4.51
N LEU A 77 9.79 0.61 -3.93
CA LEU A 77 8.50 0.66 -4.62
C LEU A 77 8.60 1.56 -5.86
N LEU A 78 9.19 2.74 -5.74
CA LEU A 78 9.36 3.66 -6.87
C LEU A 78 10.22 3.03 -7.97
N GLY A 79 11.39 2.48 -7.62
CA GLY A 79 12.25 1.80 -8.56
C GLY A 79 11.59 0.59 -9.22
N PHE A 80 10.80 -0.16 -8.47
CA PHE A 80 10.05 -1.33 -8.96
C PHE A 80 9.04 -0.93 -10.04
N VAL A 81 8.22 0.09 -9.77
CA VAL A 81 7.20 0.53 -10.73
C VAL A 81 7.82 1.21 -11.95
N ASP A 82 8.94 1.91 -11.78
CA ASP A 82 9.70 2.50 -12.89
C ASP A 82 10.32 1.42 -13.79
N ALA A 83 10.96 0.40 -13.20
CA ALA A 83 11.55 -0.71 -13.95
C ALA A 83 10.51 -1.53 -14.73
N LEU A 84 9.26 -1.56 -14.27
CA LEU A 84 8.13 -2.18 -14.96
C LEU A 84 7.44 -1.25 -15.98
N GLY A 85 7.80 0.03 -16.04
CA GLY A 85 7.14 1.02 -16.90
C GLY A 85 5.71 1.36 -16.45
N LEU A 86 5.39 1.20 -15.17
CA LEU A 86 4.06 1.50 -14.63
C LEU A 86 3.96 3.01 -14.32
N GLU A 87 3.50 3.79 -15.28
CA GLU A 87 3.30 5.24 -15.10
C GLU A 87 2.29 5.54 -13.98
N THR A 88 1.14 4.87 -13.98
CA THR A 88 0.12 5.00 -12.94
C THR A 88 -0.47 3.64 -12.55
N PHE A 89 -0.74 3.45 -11.26
CA PHE A 89 -1.21 2.16 -10.73
C PHE A 89 -2.09 2.30 -9.49
N HIS A 90 -2.84 1.26 -9.17
CA HIS A 90 -3.51 1.11 -7.88
C HIS A 90 -2.51 0.54 -6.87
N LEU A 91 -2.55 1.02 -5.63
CA LEU A 91 -1.68 0.53 -4.57
C LEU A 91 -2.51 -0.01 -3.41
N ALA A 92 -2.15 -1.19 -2.91
CA ALA A 92 -2.71 -1.76 -1.70
C ALA A 92 -1.58 -2.18 -0.77
N GLY A 93 -1.64 -1.75 0.48
CA GLY A 93 -0.65 -2.08 1.50
C GLY A 93 -1.28 -2.57 2.78
N PHE A 94 -0.57 -3.46 3.48
CA PHE A 94 -0.89 -3.91 4.83
C PHE A 94 0.24 -3.63 5.80
N SER A 95 -0.08 -3.07 6.97
CA SER A 95 0.85 -2.84 8.09
C SER A 95 2.12 -2.13 7.62
N MET A 96 3.29 -2.78 7.66
CA MET A 96 4.54 -2.25 7.08
C MET A 96 4.36 -1.78 5.62
N GLY A 97 3.75 -2.59 4.76
CA GLY A 97 3.43 -2.22 3.37
C GLY A 97 2.40 -1.10 3.27
N ALA A 98 1.48 -0.96 4.22
CA ALA A 98 0.53 0.16 4.28
C ALA A 98 1.23 1.47 4.66
N MET A 99 2.24 1.42 5.54
CA MET A 99 3.03 2.59 5.92
C MET A 99 3.87 3.07 4.73
N THR A 100 4.44 2.13 3.97
CA THR A 100 5.06 2.41 2.67
C THR A 100 4.07 3.03 1.70
N ALA A 101 2.85 2.48 1.60
CA ALA A 101 1.81 2.99 0.71
C ALA A 101 1.35 4.40 1.06
N LEU A 102 1.11 4.71 2.35
CA LEU A 102 0.78 6.07 2.78
C LEU A 102 1.93 7.04 2.47
N THR A 103 3.18 6.64 2.76
CA THR A 103 4.35 7.49 2.50
C THR A 103 4.53 7.74 1.01
N PHE A 104 4.32 6.73 0.18
CA PHE A 104 4.33 6.86 -1.27
C PHE A 104 3.21 7.78 -1.74
N ALA A 105 1.98 7.64 -1.22
CA ALA A 105 0.87 8.52 -1.57
C ALA A 105 1.13 9.99 -1.22
N MET A 106 1.82 10.28 -0.10
CA MET A 106 2.18 11.66 0.26
C MET A 106 3.24 12.28 -0.67
N ARG A 107 4.10 11.46 -1.29
CA ARG A 107 5.27 11.93 -2.06
C ARG A 107 5.10 11.81 -3.58
N HIS A 108 4.28 10.86 -4.02
CA HIS A 108 4.13 10.44 -5.42
C HIS A 108 2.66 10.19 -5.77
N ALA A 109 1.76 11.05 -5.27
CA ALA A 109 0.31 10.90 -5.47
C ALA A 109 -0.05 10.78 -6.96
N GLU A 110 0.68 11.48 -7.84
CA GLU A 110 0.51 11.48 -9.30
C GLU A 110 0.69 10.10 -9.93
N ARG A 111 1.44 9.20 -9.28
CA ARG A 111 1.65 7.82 -9.74
C ARG A 111 0.50 6.88 -9.32
N LEU A 112 -0.39 7.33 -8.43
CA LEU A 112 -1.44 6.50 -7.88
C LEU A 112 -2.82 6.82 -8.46
N ARG A 113 -3.55 5.76 -8.82
CA ARG A 113 -4.97 5.81 -9.19
C ARG A 113 -5.87 5.75 -7.95
N THR A 114 -5.54 4.86 -7.01
CA THR A 114 -6.18 4.68 -5.70
C THR A 114 -5.19 4.12 -4.68
N ALA A 115 -5.45 4.27 -3.38
CA ALA A 115 -4.68 3.61 -2.32
C ALA A 115 -5.58 2.83 -1.34
N VAL A 116 -5.25 1.57 -1.05
CA VAL A 116 -5.81 0.81 0.08
C VAL A 116 -4.75 0.71 1.17
N ILE A 117 -5.05 1.19 2.36
CA ILE A 117 -4.11 1.34 3.48
C ILE A 117 -4.72 0.62 4.69
N CYS A 118 -4.17 -0.54 5.04
CA CYS A 118 -4.71 -1.40 6.10
C CYS A 118 -3.78 -1.47 7.30
N GLY A 119 -4.29 -1.13 8.50
CA GLY A 119 -3.60 -1.39 9.77
C GLY A 119 -2.33 -0.58 10.01
N ILE A 120 -2.38 0.75 9.89
CA ILE A 120 -1.26 1.63 10.29
C ILE A 120 -1.67 2.68 11.30
N ASP A 121 -0.70 3.10 12.11
CA ASP A 121 -0.85 4.25 12.99
C ASP A 121 0.15 5.34 12.60
N ILE A 122 -0.29 6.59 12.71
CA ILE A 122 0.54 7.80 12.57
C ILE A 122 0.90 8.41 13.92
N GLN A 123 0.58 7.73 15.01
CA GLN A 123 1.09 8.01 16.36
C GLN A 123 2.23 7.07 16.71
N ARG A 124 3.13 7.47 17.64
CA ARG A 124 4.26 6.61 18.04
C ARG A 124 3.83 5.44 18.92
N GLU A 125 2.84 5.66 19.78
CA GLU A 125 2.30 4.65 20.69
C GLU A 125 0.82 4.40 20.35
N PRO A 126 0.35 3.15 20.48
CA PRO A 126 1.05 1.99 21.05
C PRO A 126 2.00 1.27 20.08
N ARG A 127 2.02 1.65 18.79
CA ARG A 127 2.69 0.88 17.72
C ARG A 127 4.15 0.51 18.03
N SER A 128 4.93 1.40 18.64
CA SER A 128 6.36 1.17 18.87
C SER A 128 6.60 0.14 19.97
N ARG A 129 5.90 0.24 21.11
CA ARG A 129 5.99 -0.75 22.20
C ARG A 129 5.46 -2.11 21.78
N VAL A 130 4.36 -2.13 21.01
CA VAL A 130 3.77 -3.37 20.52
C VAL A 130 4.72 -4.05 19.52
N ALA A 131 5.29 -3.30 18.57
CA ALA A 131 6.29 -3.84 17.65
C ALA A 131 7.52 -4.38 18.39
N ALA A 132 8.11 -3.60 19.30
CA ALA A 132 9.28 -4.04 20.08
C ALA A 132 9.02 -5.34 20.86
N ARG A 133 7.83 -5.47 21.46
CA ARG A 133 7.45 -6.69 22.20
C ARG A 133 7.17 -7.88 21.27
N LEU A 134 6.41 -7.68 20.21
CA LEU A 134 5.94 -8.77 19.37
C LEU A 134 6.98 -9.24 18.35
N MET A 135 7.97 -8.39 18.03
CA MET A 135 9.06 -8.69 17.10
C MET A 135 10.37 -9.08 17.81
N ASP A 136 10.34 -9.33 19.12
CA ASP A 136 11.48 -9.84 19.87
C ASP A 136 11.72 -11.33 19.53
N PRO A 137 12.85 -11.68 18.86
CA PRO A 137 13.11 -13.06 18.47
C PRO A 137 13.24 -14.01 19.66
N VAL A 138 13.79 -13.56 20.79
CA VAL A 138 13.95 -14.42 21.98
C VAL A 138 12.59 -14.81 22.54
N ARG A 139 11.67 -13.84 22.61
CA ARG A 139 10.28 -14.09 23.01
C ARG A 139 9.59 -15.04 22.04
N ILE A 140 9.70 -14.79 20.73
CA ILE A 140 9.04 -15.59 19.70
C ILE A 140 9.50 -17.04 19.75
N GLU A 141 10.81 -17.29 19.87
CA GLU A 141 11.34 -18.66 19.95
C GLU A 141 10.88 -19.40 21.19
N ARG A 142 10.79 -18.70 22.33
CA ARG A 142 10.37 -19.29 23.60
C ARG A 142 8.86 -19.56 23.65
N ASP A 143 8.06 -18.57 23.25
CA ASP A 143 6.62 -18.56 23.49
C ASP A 143 5.82 -19.10 22.28
N GLU A 144 6.35 -18.97 21.06
CA GLU A 144 5.64 -19.24 19.81
C GLU A 144 6.52 -19.99 18.78
N PRO A 145 7.05 -21.19 19.11
CA PRO A 145 8.01 -21.91 18.26
C PRO A 145 7.48 -22.27 16.86
N ALA A 146 6.16 -22.51 16.74
CA ALA A 146 5.54 -22.74 15.44
C ALA A 146 5.58 -21.48 14.55
N TRP A 147 5.45 -20.29 15.15
CA TRP A 147 5.56 -19.02 14.43
C TRP A 147 7.02 -18.72 14.08
N ALA A 148 7.97 -18.98 14.99
CA ALA A 148 9.41 -18.91 14.70
C ALA A 148 9.79 -19.73 13.45
N ALA A 149 9.26 -20.96 13.34
CA ALA A 149 9.46 -21.81 12.18
C ALA A 149 8.83 -21.25 10.89
N GLN A 150 7.72 -20.51 10.98
CA GLN A 150 7.14 -19.81 9.82
C GLN A 150 8.02 -18.63 9.38
N LEU A 151 8.51 -17.83 10.33
CA LEU A 151 9.44 -16.72 10.06
C LEU A 151 10.72 -17.24 9.41
N GLU A 152 11.26 -18.35 9.89
CA GLU A 152 12.42 -19.00 9.27
C GLU A 152 12.16 -19.37 7.81
N ARG A 153 11.00 -19.97 7.50
CA ARG A 153 10.65 -20.29 6.10
C ARG A 153 10.49 -19.06 5.22
N ARG A 154 9.93 -17.98 5.75
CA ARG A 154 9.62 -16.75 5.01
C ARG A 154 10.83 -15.86 4.77
N HIS A 155 11.82 -15.90 5.66
CA HIS A 155 12.95 -14.96 5.65
C HIS A 155 14.32 -15.64 5.70
N GLY A 156 14.42 -16.97 5.71
CA GLY A 156 15.70 -17.68 5.81
C GLY A 156 16.29 -18.08 4.46
N ALA A 157 15.44 -18.43 3.48
CA ALA A 157 15.87 -19.09 2.24
C ALA A 157 16.85 -18.26 1.39
N VAL A 158 16.68 -16.93 1.34
CA VAL A 158 17.53 -16.03 0.53
C VAL A 158 18.50 -15.24 1.41
N GLN A 159 18.13 -15.00 2.66
CA GLN A 159 18.82 -14.11 3.58
C GLN A 159 19.77 -14.88 4.54
N GLY A 160 19.70 -16.21 4.53
CA GLY A 160 20.45 -17.11 5.40
C GLY A 160 19.68 -17.53 6.65
N ALA A 161 20.04 -18.70 7.20
CA ALA A 161 19.36 -19.27 8.36
C ALA A 161 19.32 -18.29 9.54
N GLY A 162 18.15 -18.15 10.18
CA GLY A 162 17.94 -17.25 11.30
C GLY A 162 17.94 -15.76 10.94
N ALA A 163 17.91 -15.37 9.67
CA ALA A 163 17.93 -13.97 9.26
C ALA A 163 16.75 -13.15 9.78
N TRP A 164 15.58 -13.78 10.00
CA TRP A 164 14.42 -13.14 10.61
C TRP A 164 14.76 -12.53 11.99
N LYS A 165 15.69 -13.14 12.74
CA LYS A 165 16.12 -12.64 14.06
C LYS A 165 16.89 -11.32 14.00
N ARG A 166 17.42 -10.95 12.82
CA ARG A 166 18.03 -9.63 12.57
C ARG A 166 17.02 -8.68 11.92
N LEU A 167 16.20 -9.21 11.01
CA LEU A 167 15.21 -8.43 10.27
C LEU A 167 14.14 -7.84 11.18
N LEU A 168 13.51 -8.65 12.03
CA LEU A 168 12.41 -8.21 12.88
C LEU A 168 12.82 -7.10 13.85
N PRO A 169 13.96 -7.19 14.57
CA PRO A 169 14.46 -6.07 15.36
C PRO A 169 14.79 -4.82 14.54
N ALA A 170 15.31 -4.97 13.32
CA ALA A 170 15.57 -3.82 12.44
C ALA A 170 14.28 -3.10 12.05
N ILE A 171 13.22 -3.85 11.72
CA ILE A 171 11.88 -3.30 11.45
C ILE A 171 11.31 -2.62 12.70
N ALA A 172 11.41 -3.25 13.88
CA ALA A 172 10.93 -2.66 15.13
C ALA A 172 11.67 -1.36 15.48
N ALA A 173 13.00 -1.31 15.25
CA ALA A 173 13.81 -0.11 15.44
C ALA A 173 13.43 1.02 14.47
N ASP A 174 13.15 0.70 13.20
CA ASP A 174 12.60 1.65 12.23
C ASP A 174 11.24 2.18 12.72
N VAL A 175 10.28 1.31 13.06
CA VAL A 175 8.98 1.72 13.63
C VAL A 175 9.16 2.69 14.80
N ALA A 176 10.06 2.37 15.73
CA ALA A 176 10.34 3.16 16.92
C ALA A 176 11.04 4.50 16.65
N SER A 177 11.66 4.69 15.48
CA SER A 177 12.43 5.90 15.14
C SER A 177 11.83 6.70 13.97
N GLN A 178 10.91 6.11 13.20
CA GLN A 178 10.24 6.73 12.06
C GLN A 178 9.71 8.13 12.41
N ALA A 179 9.95 9.06 11.50
CA ALA A 179 9.27 10.35 11.49
C ALA A 179 7.77 10.13 11.26
N LEU A 180 6.96 10.78 12.10
CA LEU A 180 5.52 10.80 11.95
C LEU A 180 5.12 11.88 10.94
N PRO A 181 4.15 11.62 10.06
CA PRO A 181 3.73 12.60 9.07
C PRO A 181 3.04 13.78 9.73
N THR A 182 3.33 14.97 9.22
CA THR A 182 2.60 16.19 9.54
C THR A 182 1.26 16.23 8.83
N ALA A 183 0.31 17.03 9.33
CA ALA A 183 -0.96 17.26 8.64
C ALA A 183 -0.77 17.84 7.22
N ALA A 184 0.31 18.60 6.98
CA ALA A 184 0.63 19.14 5.66
C ALA A 184 1.07 18.07 4.67
N GLU A 185 1.86 17.09 5.12
CA GLU A 185 2.25 15.93 4.31
C GLU A 185 1.07 15.01 4.03
N LEU A 186 0.23 14.74 5.03
CA LEU A 186 -0.98 13.92 4.86
C LEU A 186 -1.94 14.51 3.81
N ARG A 187 -2.06 15.85 3.75
CA ARG A 187 -2.84 16.53 2.70
C ARG A 187 -2.27 16.37 1.29
N GLN A 188 -1.02 15.92 1.13
CA GLN A 188 -0.46 15.62 -0.19
C GLN A 188 -0.89 14.25 -0.74
N ALA A 189 -1.43 13.36 0.09
CA ALA A 189 -2.04 12.10 -0.35
C ALA A 189 -3.41 12.34 -1.02
N ARG A 190 -3.40 13.07 -2.15
CA ARG A 190 -4.57 13.52 -2.92
C ARG A 190 -5.13 12.45 -3.86
N VAL A 191 -5.13 11.21 -3.40
CA VAL A 191 -5.62 10.05 -4.14
C VAL A 191 -6.77 9.43 -3.36
N PRO A 192 -7.85 8.97 -4.03
CA PRO A 192 -8.90 8.25 -3.34
C PRO A 192 -8.32 7.10 -2.54
N SER A 193 -8.66 7.04 -1.26
CA SER A 193 -8.05 6.12 -0.31
C SER A 193 -9.09 5.33 0.47
N LEU A 194 -8.83 4.04 0.69
CA LEU A 194 -9.58 3.21 1.63
C LEU A 194 -8.69 2.87 2.81
N LEU A 195 -9.11 3.31 3.99
CA LEU A 195 -8.54 2.96 5.27
C LEU A 195 -9.27 1.74 5.84
N VAL A 196 -8.53 0.71 6.26
CA VAL A 196 -9.12 -0.53 6.81
C VAL A 196 -8.47 -0.91 8.13
N TYR A 197 -9.31 -1.11 9.15
CA TYR A 197 -8.88 -1.41 10.52
C TYR A 197 -9.81 -2.42 11.17
N GLY A 198 -9.29 -3.17 12.14
CA GLY A 198 -10.11 -3.96 13.05
C GLY A 198 -10.30 -3.24 14.38
N ASP A 199 -11.46 -3.40 15.02
CA ASP A 199 -11.73 -2.76 16.32
C ASP A 199 -10.95 -3.39 17.52
N ARG A 200 -10.33 -4.55 17.30
CA ARG A 200 -9.41 -5.23 18.24
C ARG A 200 -7.94 -5.15 17.80
N ASP A 201 -7.61 -4.21 16.93
CA ASP A 201 -6.23 -3.98 16.51
C ASP A 201 -5.38 -3.45 17.68
N ILE A 202 -4.44 -4.28 18.14
CA ILE A 202 -3.53 -3.95 19.24
C ILE A 202 -2.46 -2.92 18.85
N PHE A 203 -2.21 -2.75 17.55
CA PHE A 203 -1.27 -1.74 17.05
C PHE A 203 -1.94 -0.39 16.87
N VAL A 204 -3.24 -0.37 16.55
CA VAL A 204 -3.94 0.84 16.13
C VAL A 204 -5.32 0.96 16.79
N PRO A 205 -5.45 1.79 17.83
CA PRO A 205 -6.76 2.13 18.38
C PRO A 205 -7.68 2.74 17.32
N VAL A 206 -8.99 2.44 17.39
CA VAL A 206 -10.00 2.95 16.44
C VAL A 206 -9.99 4.48 16.35
N ASP A 207 -9.78 5.17 17.48
CA ASP A 207 -9.71 6.63 17.50
C ASP A 207 -8.52 7.18 16.68
N HIS A 208 -7.41 6.44 16.61
CA HIS A 208 -6.25 6.82 15.80
C HIS A 208 -6.55 6.62 14.31
N ALA A 209 -7.20 5.52 13.94
CA ALA A 209 -7.69 5.30 12.59
C ALA A 209 -8.66 6.41 12.15
N ALA A 210 -9.60 6.80 13.01
CA ALA A 210 -10.51 7.91 12.76
C ALA A 210 -9.77 9.27 12.65
N ALA A 211 -8.71 9.48 13.43
CA ALA A 211 -7.89 10.69 13.34
C ALA A 211 -7.08 10.78 12.03
N LEU A 212 -6.56 9.66 11.53
CA LEU A 212 -5.93 9.61 10.21
C LEU A 212 -6.95 9.88 9.10
N HIS A 213 -8.11 9.22 9.15
CA HIS A 213 -9.21 9.42 8.20
C HIS A 213 -9.57 10.91 8.03
N ARG A 214 -9.71 11.65 9.15
CA ARG A 214 -10.04 13.08 9.13
C ARG A 214 -8.96 13.98 8.50
N GLN A 215 -7.72 13.50 8.39
CA GLN A 215 -6.60 14.29 7.84
C GLN A 215 -6.34 14.03 6.36
N LEU A 216 -6.86 12.94 5.81
CA LEU A 216 -6.72 12.61 4.40
C LEU A 216 -7.80 13.35 3.58
N PRO A 217 -7.46 13.92 2.40
CA PRO A 217 -8.41 14.71 1.60
C PRO A 217 -9.60 13.91 1.03
N ASP A 218 -9.35 12.67 0.65
CA ASP A 218 -10.34 11.78 0.03
C ASP A 218 -10.10 10.35 0.55
N ALA A 219 -10.62 10.09 1.74
CA ALA A 219 -10.52 8.81 2.39
C ALA A 219 -11.90 8.28 2.79
N ARG A 220 -12.04 6.96 2.69
CA ARG A 220 -13.14 6.19 3.26
C ARG A 220 -12.57 5.32 4.37
N LEU A 221 -13.36 5.02 5.38
CA LEU A 221 -12.93 4.23 6.53
C LEU A 221 -13.83 3.00 6.72
N LEU A 222 -13.21 1.82 6.75
CA LEU A 222 -13.80 0.58 7.24
C LEU A 222 -13.18 0.25 8.61
N VAL A 223 -14.04 0.06 9.61
CA VAL A 223 -13.68 -0.57 10.89
C VAL A 223 -14.43 -1.90 10.97
N ALA A 224 -13.70 -3.01 10.91
CA ALA A 224 -14.24 -4.35 11.00
C ALA A 224 -14.50 -4.72 12.48
N PRO A 225 -15.73 -5.14 12.82
CA PRO A 225 -16.09 -5.48 14.20
C PRO A 225 -15.48 -6.81 14.62
N ASP A 226 -15.08 -6.93 15.89
CA ASP A 226 -14.42 -8.10 16.47
C ASP A 226 -13.24 -8.62 15.64
N CYS A 227 -12.40 -7.70 15.16
CA CYS A 227 -11.33 -8.02 14.21
C CYS A 227 -9.96 -7.56 14.71
N PRO A 228 -8.92 -8.41 14.66
CA PRO A 228 -7.56 -8.01 14.99
C PRO A 228 -6.91 -7.24 13.83
N HIS A 229 -5.60 -6.98 13.96
CA HIS A 229 -4.78 -6.23 12.99
C HIS A 229 -4.90 -6.71 11.53
N GLN A 230 -5.00 -8.04 11.31
CA GLN A 230 -5.05 -8.64 9.97
C GLN A 230 -6.49 -8.79 9.46
N VAL A 231 -7.18 -7.68 9.18
CA VAL A 231 -8.57 -7.69 8.69
C VAL A 231 -8.72 -8.51 7.42
N MET A 232 -7.79 -8.36 6.48
CA MET A 232 -7.80 -9.07 5.19
C MET A 232 -7.73 -10.59 5.30
N VAL A 233 -7.17 -11.11 6.41
CA VAL A 233 -7.03 -12.54 6.68
C VAL A 233 -8.16 -13.03 7.59
N SER A 234 -8.52 -12.25 8.60
CA SER A 234 -9.50 -12.64 9.62
C SER A 234 -10.93 -12.51 9.13
N GLN A 235 -11.22 -11.49 8.32
CA GLN A 235 -12.54 -11.23 7.73
C GLN A 235 -12.42 -10.94 6.22
N PRO A 236 -11.96 -11.92 5.41
CA PRO A 236 -11.63 -11.70 4.01
C PRO A 236 -12.84 -11.29 3.17
N ALA A 237 -14.04 -11.78 3.48
CA ALA A 237 -15.26 -11.42 2.76
C ALA A 237 -15.61 -9.93 2.94
N LEU A 238 -15.57 -9.43 4.19
CA LEU A 238 -15.83 -8.03 4.50
C LEU A 238 -14.78 -7.11 3.86
N PHE A 239 -13.50 -7.49 3.97
CA PHE A 239 -12.41 -6.77 3.32
C PHE A 239 -12.60 -6.69 1.80
N ASN A 240 -12.89 -7.82 1.16
CA ASN A 240 -13.08 -7.92 -0.28
C ASN A 240 -14.28 -7.09 -0.76
N GLN A 241 -15.40 -7.12 -0.03
CA GLN A 241 -16.59 -6.34 -0.33
C GLN A 241 -16.32 -4.83 -0.22
N ALA A 242 -15.60 -4.40 0.82
CA ALA A 242 -15.24 -3.00 0.99
C ALA A 242 -14.29 -2.52 -0.10
N CYS A 243 -13.28 -3.32 -0.46
CA CYS A 243 -12.40 -3.01 -1.60
C CYS A 243 -13.18 -2.94 -2.92
N GLY A 244 -14.05 -3.90 -3.22
CA GLY A 244 -14.84 -3.88 -4.45
C GLY A 244 -15.77 -2.66 -4.54
N THR A 245 -16.43 -2.31 -3.43
CA THR A 245 -17.25 -1.10 -3.34
C THR A 245 -16.41 0.17 -3.52
N PHE A 246 -15.24 0.21 -2.89
CA PHE A 246 -14.30 1.32 -3.02
C PHE A 246 -13.85 1.50 -4.47
N TYR A 247 -13.38 0.44 -5.13
CA TYR A 247 -12.89 0.49 -6.50
C TYR A 247 -13.98 0.92 -7.49
N ARG A 248 -15.19 0.37 -7.39
CA ARG A 248 -16.34 0.78 -8.24
C ARG A 248 -16.67 2.26 -8.05
N SER A 249 -16.78 2.72 -6.82
CA SER A 249 -17.12 4.13 -6.51
C SER A 249 -15.98 5.12 -6.76
N THR A 250 -14.81 4.68 -7.24
CA THR A 250 -13.70 5.56 -7.65
C THR A 250 -13.30 5.37 -9.10
N GLU A 251 -14.01 4.53 -9.86
CA GLU A 251 -13.56 4.13 -11.19
C GLU A 251 -13.38 5.34 -12.13
N ALA A 252 -14.33 6.26 -12.17
CA ALA A 252 -14.24 7.47 -12.99
C ALA A 252 -12.99 8.30 -12.66
N ILE A 253 -12.71 8.53 -11.37
CA ILE A 253 -11.52 9.25 -10.91
C ILE A 253 -10.25 8.46 -11.27
N ALA A 254 -10.24 7.15 -11.05
CA ALA A 254 -9.09 6.29 -11.36
C ALA A 254 -8.78 6.28 -12.87
N ARG A 255 -9.80 6.31 -13.73
CA ARG A 255 -9.64 6.41 -15.19
C ARG A 255 -9.05 7.76 -15.60
N GLN A 256 -9.54 8.86 -15.05
CA GLN A 256 -8.96 10.19 -15.30
C GLN A 256 -7.49 10.27 -14.86
N ARG A 257 -7.14 9.62 -13.74
CA ARG A 257 -5.76 9.54 -13.27
C ARG A 257 -4.89 8.56 -14.07
N SER A 258 -5.50 7.69 -14.87
CA SER A 258 -4.76 6.73 -15.70
C SER A 258 -4.21 7.33 -16.98
N THR A 259 -4.79 8.43 -17.47
CA THR A 259 -4.35 9.11 -18.68
C THR A 259 -3.10 9.94 -18.38
N PRO A 260 -2.00 9.78 -19.14
CA PRO A 260 -0.82 10.62 -18.99
C PRO A 260 -1.21 12.09 -19.14
N ARG A 261 -0.77 12.94 -18.22
CA ARG A 261 -1.01 14.38 -18.37
C ARG A 261 -0.25 14.84 -19.61
N PRO A 262 -0.88 15.56 -20.57
CA PRO A 262 -0.15 16.08 -21.71
C PRO A 262 1.02 16.92 -21.21
N ALA A 263 2.18 16.77 -21.88
CA ALA A 263 3.35 17.59 -21.60
C ALA A 263 2.93 19.07 -21.62
N PRO A 264 3.39 19.91 -20.68
CA PRO A 264 3.10 21.33 -20.74
C PRO A 264 3.59 21.85 -22.10
N SER A 265 2.67 22.41 -22.89
CA SER A 265 3.01 23.06 -24.14
C SER A 265 4.12 24.07 -23.88
N PRO A 266 5.19 24.13 -24.71
CA PRO A 266 6.17 25.18 -24.58
C PRO A 266 5.44 26.53 -24.72
N THR A 267 5.44 27.29 -23.64
CA THR A 267 4.74 28.56 -23.48
C THR A 267 5.02 29.49 -24.66
N SER A 268 3.99 29.81 -25.43
CA SER A 268 3.95 31.05 -26.21
C SER A 268 3.98 32.22 -25.23
N ALA A 269 4.93 33.14 -25.42
CA ALA A 269 5.07 34.36 -24.64
C ALA A 269 3.74 35.15 -24.53
N PRO A 270 3.49 35.87 -23.43
CA PRO A 270 2.26 36.61 -23.27
C PRO A 270 2.26 37.84 -24.19
N THR A 271 1.46 37.81 -25.25
CA THR A 271 1.04 39.03 -25.96
C THR A 271 -0.13 39.64 -25.19
N ASN A 272 0.09 40.82 -24.63
CA ASN A 272 -0.95 41.68 -24.07
C ASN A 272 -2.04 41.93 -25.13
N GLY A 273 -3.26 41.44 -24.85
CA GLY A 273 -4.45 41.73 -25.64
C GLY A 273 -5.68 41.51 -24.79
N ALA A 274 -6.31 42.60 -24.38
CA ALA A 274 -7.57 42.61 -23.65
C ALA A 274 -8.70 42.07 -24.53
N ALA A 275 -9.56 41.19 -23.98
CA ALA A 275 -11.01 41.19 -24.24
C ALA A 275 -11.75 40.07 -23.49
N VAL A 276 -12.75 40.52 -22.73
CA VAL A 276 -14.14 40.01 -22.69
C VAL A 276 -14.41 38.65 -22.01
N LEU A 277 -15.23 38.74 -20.96
CA LEU A 277 -15.94 37.66 -20.29
C LEU A 277 -17.03 37.07 -21.21
N ASP A 278 -17.06 35.75 -21.34
CA ASP A 278 -18.20 35.02 -21.90
C ASP A 278 -18.61 33.89 -20.93
N PRO A 279 -19.81 33.93 -20.30
CA PRO A 279 -20.27 32.91 -19.39
C PRO A 279 -21.35 32.05 -20.05
N ALA A 280 -20.98 31.02 -20.81
CA ALA A 280 -21.88 29.92 -21.15
C ALA A 280 -21.13 28.71 -21.72
N ALA A 281 -21.00 27.65 -20.92
CA ALA A 281 -21.00 26.26 -21.39
C ALA A 281 -21.17 25.32 -20.18
N SER A 282 -22.41 25.18 -19.74
CA SER A 282 -22.89 23.97 -19.10
C SER A 282 -23.03 22.89 -20.18
N ASP A 283 -22.36 21.75 -20.02
CA ASP A 283 -22.88 20.39 -20.23
C ASP A 283 -21.71 19.40 -20.22
N THR A 284 -21.57 18.65 -19.12
CA THR A 284 -20.84 17.38 -19.13
C THR A 284 -21.71 16.33 -18.48
N SER A 285 -22.81 15.99 -19.12
CA SER A 285 -23.43 14.67 -19.01
C SER A 285 -22.57 13.65 -19.77
N ALA A 286 -21.36 13.39 -19.29
CA ALA A 286 -20.65 12.19 -19.68
C ALA A 286 -21.35 11.01 -19.00
N ASN A 287 -21.97 10.13 -19.79
CA ASN A 287 -22.57 8.90 -19.31
C ASN A 287 -21.54 8.13 -18.47
N ASP A 288 -21.74 8.17 -17.15
CA ASP A 288 -20.96 7.52 -16.10
C ASP A 288 -21.32 6.02 -16.02
N GLU A 289 -21.41 5.34 -17.16
CA GLU A 289 -21.60 3.89 -17.18
C GLU A 289 -20.25 3.22 -16.89
N LEU A 290 -20.14 2.67 -15.68
CA LEU A 290 -19.04 1.79 -15.27
C LEU A 290 -18.81 0.72 -16.35
N ASP A 291 -17.55 0.51 -16.73
CA ASP A 291 -17.16 -0.48 -17.74
C ASP A 291 -17.75 -1.85 -17.38
N PRO A 292 -18.48 -2.51 -18.29
CA PRO A 292 -19.10 -3.79 -18.01
C PRO A 292 -18.13 -4.83 -17.45
N ALA A 293 -16.88 -4.83 -17.91
CA ALA A 293 -15.84 -5.71 -17.37
C ALA A 293 -15.48 -5.39 -15.91
N TRP A 294 -15.59 -4.11 -15.52
CA TRP A 294 -15.38 -3.66 -14.13
C TRP A 294 -16.56 -4.02 -13.23
N ARG A 295 -17.79 -3.87 -13.71
CA ARG A 295 -19.01 -4.29 -12.98
C ARG A 295 -19.00 -5.79 -12.71
N ASP A 296 -18.78 -6.59 -13.75
CA ASP A 296 -18.79 -8.06 -13.68
C ASP A 296 -17.66 -8.63 -12.81
N ALA A 297 -16.55 -7.90 -12.66
CA ALA A 297 -15.44 -8.34 -11.83
C ALA A 297 -15.72 -8.24 -10.32
N TRP A 298 -16.63 -7.34 -9.90
CA TRP A 298 -16.91 -7.07 -8.48
C TRP A 298 -18.29 -7.54 -8.00
N GLY A 299 -19.18 -7.98 -8.90
CA GLY A 299 -20.55 -8.37 -8.57
C GLY A 299 -21.42 -7.16 -8.34
#